data_AF-A0A7K1A1W3-F1
#
_entry.id   AF-A0A7K1A1W3-F1
#
_cell.length_a   1.000
_cell.length_b   1.000
_cell.length_c   1.000
_cell.angle_alpha   90.00
_cell.angle_beta   90.00
_cell.angle_gamma   90.00
#
_symmetry.space_group_name_H-M   'P 1'
#
loop_
_entity.id
_entity.type
_entity.pdbx_description
1 polymer ?
#
loop_
_entity_poly.entity_id
_entity_poly.type
_entity_poly.pdbx_seq_one_letter_code
_entity_poly.pdbx_strand_id
1 'polypeptide(L)'
;MRRTKVAALATASLFCAAAMVPLAAPSVAGPAAPDVESAVDGSLAHPDLRTMPWQKRYEAIRQAGLEQRLRSGGKGDVQKVGKGTFAKVAQTGTDKIFVVLAEFGDTRHSAFPDGETDATTYLGPLHNQIPKPNRSTDTSTIWQKDYSQAHFADMYDKRMKNFYETQSHGKYSVDGDVTEWVKVPFNQARYGRDVCGDVVCNNTWFLVRDALAEWTQLKLDDGWTMQRIQDYLKTFDLQDRYDFDEDGDFDEPDGYIDHFQIVHAG
;
A
#
# COMPACT_ATOMS: atom_id res chain seq x y z
N MET A 1 69.67 -35.19 -7.04
CA MET A 1 69.87 -36.35 -6.13
C MET A 1 69.13 -36.03 -4.83
N ARG A 2 68.03 -36.75 -4.53
CA ARG A 2 67.92 -37.75 -3.43
C ARG A 2 68.31 -37.16 -2.05
N ARG A 3 67.53 -37.24 -0.97
CA ARG A 3 66.44 -38.14 -0.60
C ARG A 3 65.78 -37.62 0.69
N THR A 4 64.49 -37.90 0.80
CA THR A 4 63.65 -37.92 1.99
C THR A 4 64.22 -38.75 3.15
N LYS A 5 63.87 -38.39 4.40
CA LYS A 5 63.61 -39.34 5.50
C LYS A 5 62.46 -38.86 6.38
N VAL A 6 61.57 -39.81 6.65
CA VAL A 6 60.42 -39.81 7.57
C VAL A 6 60.82 -40.61 8.81
N ALA A 7 60.31 -40.23 10.00
CA ALA A 7 59.93 -41.09 11.15
C ALA A 7 59.65 -40.16 12.36
N ALA A 8 58.46 -40.08 12.97
CA ALA A 8 57.61 -41.05 13.68
C ALA A 8 57.82 -41.06 15.22
N LEU A 9 56.75 -40.67 15.94
CA LEU A 9 56.25 -40.96 17.29
C LEU A 9 57.20 -41.06 18.52
N ALA A 10 56.89 -40.35 19.61
CA ALA A 10 56.18 -40.90 20.80
C ALA A 10 56.10 -39.91 22.00
N THR A 11 54.86 -39.73 22.49
CA THR A 11 54.36 -39.49 23.86
C THR A 11 55.27 -39.02 25.01
N ALA A 12 54.81 -37.97 25.72
CA ALA A 12 54.78 -37.95 27.20
C ALA A 12 53.76 -36.92 27.70
N SER A 13 52.81 -37.41 28.51
CA SER A 13 51.72 -36.68 29.16
C SER A 13 52.20 -35.93 30.40
N LEU A 14 51.67 -34.74 30.66
CA LEU A 14 51.57 -34.20 32.03
C LEU A 14 50.17 -33.62 32.25
N PHE A 15 49.42 -34.28 33.12
CA PHE A 15 48.16 -33.82 33.69
C PHE A 15 48.45 -32.84 34.82
N CYS A 16 47.94 -31.61 34.74
CA CYS A 16 47.69 -30.77 35.91
C CYS A 16 46.19 -30.47 35.96
N ALA A 17 45.51 -31.09 36.92
CA ALA A 17 44.12 -30.85 37.25
C ALA A 17 44.00 -29.57 38.09
N ALA A 18 43.33 -28.55 37.56
CA ALA A 18 42.80 -27.44 38.34
C ALA A 18 41.28 -27.62 38.45
N ALA A 19 40.81 -27.87 39.67
CA ALA A 19 39.39 -27.96 39.99
C ALA A 19 38.77 -26.56 39.98
N MET A 20 37.96 -26.25 38.97
CA MET A 20 37.01 -25.15 39.01
C MET A 20 35.62 -25.73 39.30
N VAL A 21 35.03 -25.28 40.41
CA VAL A 21 33.63 -25.51 40.77
C VAL A 21 32.78 -24.61 39.87
N PRO A 22 31.86 -25.13 39.04
CA PRO A 22 30.91 -24.28 38.34
C PRO A 22 29.77 -23.87 39.29
N LEU A 23 29.57 -22.56 39.46
CA LEU A 23 28.32 -22.01 39.96
C LEU A 23 27.22 -22.35 38.94
N ALA A 24 26.34 -23.28 39.29
CA ALA A 24 25.12 -23.53 38.53
C ALA A 24 24.10 -22.42 38.86
N ALA A 25 23.85 -21.53 37.91
CA ALA A 25 22.63 -20.72 37.89
C ALA A 25 21.50 -21.59 37.31
N PRO A 26 20.30 -21.62 37.91
CA PRO A 26 19.17 -22.34 37.32
C PRO A 26 18.76 -21.66 36.01
N SER A 27 18.96 -22.34 34.88
CA SER A 27 18.35 -21.99 33.61
C SER A 27 16.85 -22.23 33.72
N VAL A 28 16.07 -21.16 33.87
CA VAL A 28 14.64 -21.24 33.64
C VAL A 28 14.47 -21.47 32.14
N ALA A 29 14.03 -22.68 31.76
CA ALA A 29 13.72 -23.00 30.38
C ALA A 29 12.57 -22.10 29.92
N GLY A 30 12.88 -21.11 29.08
CA GLY A 30 11.85 -20.43 28.29
C GLY A 30 11.23 -21.44 27.31
N PRO A 31 9.94 -21.30 26.95
CA PRO A 31 9.33 -22.17 25.97
C PRO A 31 10.14 -22.11 24.66
N ALA A 32 10.47 -23.29 24.14
CA ALA A 32 11.14 -23.43 22.85
C ALA A 32 10.34 -22.68 21.79
N ALA A 33 11.02 -21.83 21.00
CA ALA A 33 10.43 -21.28 19.79
C ALA A 33 9.98 -22.44 18.91
N PRO A 34 8.74 -22.45 18.40
CA PRO A 34 8.32 -23.50 17.49
C PRO A 34 9.20 -23.42 16.23
N ASP A 35 9.77 -24.57 15.86
CA ASP A 35 10.44 -24.75 14.58
C ASP A 35 9.49 -24.32 13.46
N VAL A 36 9.83 -23.25 12.75
CA VAL A 36 9.14 -22.88 11.52
C VAL A 36 9.68 -23.80 10.43
N GLU A 37 9.20 -25.04 10.43
CA GLU A 37 9.23 -25.88 9.24
C GLU A 37 8.53 -25.11 8.13
N SER A 38 9.26 -24.81 7.06
CA SER A 38 8.73 -24.23 5.83
C SER A 38 7.80 -25.23 5.16
N ALA A 39 6.55 -25.26 5.60
CA ALA A 39 5.43 -25.77 4.83
C ALA A 39 4.82 -24.59 4.06
N VAL A 40 5.49 -24.16 2.97
CA VAL A 40 4.79 -23.40 1.94
C VAL A 40 3.99 -24.42 1.15
N ASP A 41 2.80 -24.74 1.66
CA ASP A 41 1.79 -25.45 0.89
C ASP A 41 1.35 -24.54 -0.27
N GLY A 42 1.60 -25.01 -1.49
CA GLY A 42 1.37 -24.29 -2.74
C GLY A 42 -0.11 -24.22 -3.15
N SER A 43 -1.00 -23.86 -2.24
CA SER A 43 -2.44 -23.79 -2.53
C SER A 43 -3.21 -22.80 -1.64
N LEU A 44 -2.77 -21.54 -1.61
CA LEU A 44 -3.69 -20.42 -1.37
C LEU A 44 -3.86 -19.67 -2.69
N ALA A 45 -4.51 -20.31 -3.65
CA ALA A 45 -5.07 -19.57 -4.77
C ALA A 45 -6.14 -18.64 -4.18
N HIS A 46 -5.81 -17.36 -4.02
CA HIS A 46 -6.81 -16.33 -3.72
C HIS A 46 -7.66 -16.15 -4.98
N PRO A 47 -8.89 -16.71 -5.05
CA PRO A 47 -9.71 -16.61 -6.25
C PRO A 47 -10.05 -15.15 -6.62
N ASP A 48 -9.89 -14.23 -5.67
CA ASP A 48 -10.24 -12.81 -5.80
C ASP A 48 -9.11 -11.94 -6.38
N LEU A 49 -7.86 -12.45 -6.42
CA LEU A 49 -6.75 -11.75 -7.05
C LEU A 49 -6.78 -12.00 -8.56
N ARG A 50 -7.59 -11.21 -9.28
CA ARG A 50 -7.53 -11.12 -10.74
C ARG A 50 -6.19 -10.53 -11.17
N THR A 51 -5.19 -11.40 -11.35
CA THR A 51 -3.89 -11.01 -11.88
C THR A 51 -3.98 -10.82 -13.39
N MET A 52 -3.87 -9.57 -13.83
CA MET A 52 -3.84 -9.22 -15.24
C MET A 52 -2.56 -9.74 -15.91
N PRO A 53 -2.56 -10.07 -17.22
CA PRO A 53 -1.36 -10.54 -17.92
C PRO A 53 -0.15 -9.60 -17.78
N TRP A 54 -0.37 -8.29 -17.78
CA TRP A 54 0.69 -7.29 -17.59
C TRP A 54 1.31 -7.34 -16.19
N GLN A 55 0.52 -7.61 -15.14
CA GLN A 55 1.02 -7.74 -13.76
C GLN A 55 1.99 -8.91 -13.65
N LYS A 56 1.63 -10.05 -14.25
CA LYS A 56 2.50 -11.24 -14.27
C LYS A 56 3.82 -10.96 -14.98
N ARG A 57 3.79 -10.24 -16.11
CA ARG A 57 5.00 -9.84 -16.84
C ARG A 57 5.87 -8.92 -15.97
N TYR A 58 5.28 -7.89 -15.36
CA TYR A 58 5.99 -6.96 -14.49
C TYR A 58 6.63 -7.66 -13.27
N GLU A 59 5.87 -8.50 -12.57
CA GLU A 59 6.38 -9.25 -11.42
C GLU A 59 7.53 -10.18 -11.80
N ALA A 60 7.45 -10.86 -12.95
CA ALA A 60 8.53 -11.71 -13.45
C ALA A 60 9.80 -10.90 -13.76
N ILE A 61 9.67 -9.72 -14.39
CA ILE A 61 10.79 -8.82 -14.67
C ILE A 61 11.40 -8.30 -13.37
N ARG A 62 10.57 -7.86 -12.42
CA ARG A 62 11.01 -7.39 -11.10
C ARG A 62 11.75 -8.49 -10.32
N GLN A 63 11.21 -9.72 -10.32
CA GLN A 63 11.85 -10.86 -9.68
C GLN A 63 13.22 -11.18 -10.30
N ALA A 64 13.32 -11.21 -11.62
CA ALA A 64 14.60 -11.39 -12.31
C ALA A 64 15.60 -10.28 -11.97
N GLY A 65 15.13 -9.02 -11.87
CA GLY A 65 15.92 -7.88 -11.43
C GLY A 65 16.47 -8.06 -10.02
N LEU A 66 15.62 -8.47 -9.07
CA LEU A 66 16.01 -8.72 -7.68
C LEU A 66 17.04 -9.85 -7.59
N GLU A 67 16.82 -10.97 -8.29
CA GLU A 67 17.77 -12.09 -8.32
C GLU A 67 19.13 -11.67 -8.89
N GLN A 68 19.12 -10.93 -9.99
CA GLN A 68 20.36 -10.41 -10.58
C GLN A 68 21.07 -9.47 -9.62
N ARG A 69 20.33 -8.57 -8.97
CA ARG A 69 20.86 -7.63 -7.96
C ARG A 69 21.55 -8.34 -6.79
N LEU A 70 20.97 -9.45 -6.33
CA LEU A 70 21.55 -10.28 -5.27
C LEU A 70 22.83 -11.00 -5.72
N ARG A 71 22.92 -11.42 -6.98
CA ARG A 71 24.08 -12.13 -7.53
C ARG A 71 25.24 -11.20 -7.89
N SER A 72 24.97 -10.10 -8.58
CA SER A 72 26.01 -9.21 -9.12
C SER A 72 26.39 -8.07 -8.18
N GLY A 73 25.58 -7.82 -7.15
CA GLY A 73 25.57 -6.51 -6.49
C GLY A 73 25.08 -5.41 -7.43
N GLY A 74 24.82 -4.23 -6.89
CA GLY A 74 24.38 -3.06 -7.66
C GLY A 74 23.98 -1.89 -6.76
N LYS A 75 23.78 -0.70 -7.35
CA LYS A 75 23.29 0.51 -6.68
C LYS A 75 22.09 1.11 -7.45
N GLY A 76 21.31 1.98 -6.79
CA GLY A 76 20.12 2.63 -7.36
C GLY A 76 18.86 1.78 -7.34
N ASP A 77 17.76 2.29 -7.88
CA ASP A 77 16.45 1.63 -7.74
C ASP A 77 16.07 0.75 -8.93
N VAL A 78 16.88 0.80 -9.99
CA VAL A 78 16.64 0.09 -11.25
C VAL A 78 17.74 -0.95 -11.52
N GLN A 79 17.34 -2.11 -12.05
CA GLN A 79 18.23 -3.17 -12.50
C GLN A 79 17.93 -3.55 -13.94
N LYS A 80 18.96 -3.51 -14.80
CA LYS A 80 18.86 -4.03 -16.16
C LYS A 80 18.85 -5.55 -16.15
N VAL A 81 17.79 -6.16 -16.66
CA VAL A 81 17.60 -7.63 -16.73
C VAL A 81 17.87 -8.21 -18.11
N GLY A 82 17.81 -7.39 -19.15
CA GLY A 82 17.96 -7.83 -20.53
C GLY A 82 18.28 -6.68 -21.49
N LYS A 83 18.23 -6.96 -22.79
CA LYS A 83 18.41 -5.94 -23.82
C LYS A 83 17.13 -5.08 -23.86
N GLY A 84 17.23 -3.85 -23.36
CA GLY A 84 16.08 -2.92 -23.31
C GLY A 84 15.01 -3.38 -22.33
N THR A 85 15.40 -4.02 -21.23
CA THR A 85 14.44 -4.43 -20.20
C THR A 85 15.03 -4.13 -18.83
N PHE A 86 14.28 -3.36 -18.06
CA PHE A 86 14.67 -2.86 -16.76
C PHE A 86 13.63 -3.24 -15.70
N ALA A 87 14.07 -3.29 -14.46
CA ALA A 87 13.26 -3.69 -13.32
C ALA A 87 13.45 -2.69 -12.19
N LYS A 88 12.37 -2.09 -11.68
CA LYS A 88 12.36 -1.33 -10.42
C LYS A 88 12.52 -2.30 -9.25
N VAL A 89 13.71 -2.34 -8.66
CA VAL A 89 14.15 -3.28 -7.60
C VAL A 89 14.17 -2.66 -6.20
N ALA A 90 14.02 -1.35 -6.09
CA ALA A 90 13.82 -0.66 -4.82
C ALA A 90 12.78 0.46 -5.00
N GLN A 91 12.18 0.87 -3.88
CA GLN A 91 11.35 2.08 -3.82
C GLN A 91 12.03 3.04 -2.86
N THR A 92 12.40 4.22 -3.35
CA THR A 92 12.90 5.32 -2.53
C THR A 92 12.22 6.63 -2.90
N GLY A 93 12.40 7.67 -2.08
CA GLY A 93 11.87 9.00 -2.35
C GLY A 93 10.56 9.30 -1.64
N THR A 94 9.80 10.25 -2.17
CA THR A 94 8.52 10.69 -1.61
C THR A 94 7.49 10.78 -2.71
N ASP A 95 6.46 9.96 -2.61
CA ASP A 95 5.39 9.91 -3.61
C ASP A 95 4.24 10.83 -3.20
N LYS A 96 3.64 11.50 -4.18
CA LYS A 96 2.46 12.31 -3.96
C LYS A 96 1.19 11.47 -4.06
N ILE A 97 0.25 11.71 -3.16
CA ILE A 97 -1.06 11.05 -3.16
C ILE A 97 -2.13 12.13 -3.38
N PHE A 98 -2.92 11.98 -4.44
CA PHE A 98 -4.11 12.81 -4.65
C PHE A 98 -5.29 12.19 -3.91
N VAL A 99 -5.79 12.88 -2.88
CA VAL A 99 -6.83 12.37 -1.98
C VAL A 99 -8.11 13.19 -2.15
N VAL A 100 -9.18 12.55 -2.65
CA VAL A 100 -10.49 13.18 -2.82
C VAL A 100 -11.43 12.79 -1.69
N LEU A 101 -12.03 13.77 -1.03
CA LEU A 101 -13.06 13.58 -0.01
C LEU A 101 -14.45 13.69 -0.64
N ALA A 102 -15.29 12.66 -0.55
CA ALA A 102 -16.58 12.61 -1.23
C ALA A 102 -17.74 12.27 -0.29
N GLU A 103 -18.74 13.14 -0.19
CA GLU A 103 -20.00 12.85 0.48
C GLU A 103 -21.14 12.63 -0.52
N PHE A 104 -22.17 11.91 -0.10
CA PHE A 104 -23.28 11.54 -0.97
C PHE A 104 -24.31 12.66 -1.09
N GLY A 105 -24.92 12.77 -2.26
CA GLY A 105 -26.11 13.56 -2.51
C GLY A 105 -27.37 12.81 -2.09
N ASP A 106 -28.51 13.39 -2.41
CA ASP A 106 -29.84 12.87 -2.06
C ASP A 106 -30.64 12.38 -3.28
N THR A 107 -30.09 12.53 -4.50
CA THR A 107 -30.76 12.09 -5.72
C THR A 107 -30.72 10.57 -5.84
N ARG A 108 -31.89 9.97 -6.08
CA ARG A 108 -32.01 8.54 -6.35
C ARG A 108 -31.74 8.26 -7.82
N HIS A 109 -30.85 7.31 -8.08
CA HIS A 109 -30.66 6.82 -9.44
C HIS A 109 -31.68 5.72 -9.75
N SER A 110 -32.39 5.81 -10.87
CA SER A 110 -33.48 4.90 -11.23
C SER A 110 -33.06 3.42 -11.30
N ALA A 111 -31.82 3.14 -11.73
CA ALA A 111 -31.25 1.79 -11.75
C ALA A 111 -30.92 1.21 -10.36
N PHE A 112 -30.96 2.04 -9.31
CA PHE A 112 -30.68 1.66 -7.93
C PHE A 112 -31.85 2.12 -7.04
N PRO A 113 -33.08 1.60 -7.28
CA PRO A 113 -34.26 2.03 -6.54
C PRO A 113 -34.12 1.65 -5.07
N ASP A 114 -34.86 2.35 -4.21
CA ASP A 114 -35.08 1.93 -2.83
C ASP A 114 -35.63 0.49 -2.85
N GLY A 115 -35.15 -0.35 -1.95
CA GLY A 115 -35.48 -1.78 -1.93
C GLY A 115 -35.56 -2.28 -0.50
N GLU A 116 -36.18 -3.45 -0.31
CA GLU A 116 -36.32 -4.07 1.02
C GLU A 116 -34.95 -4.47 1.56
N THR A 117 -34.42 -3.59 2.39
CA THR A 117 -33.18 -3.74 3.12
C THR A 117 -33.46 -3.32 4.56
N ASP A 118 -32.69 -3.83 5.50
CA ASP A 118 -32.62 -3.32 6.88
C ASP A 118 -31.92 -1.93 6.96
N ALA A 119 -31.87 -1.21 5.83
CA ALA A 119 -31.26 0.09 5.72
C ALA A 119 -31.97 1.09 6.65
N THR A 120 -31.18 1.68 7.54
CA THR A 120 -31.64 2.73 8.46
C THR A 120 -31.85 4.07 7.76
N THR A 121 -31.26 4.27 6.57
CA THR A 121 -31.42 5.47 5.73
C THR A 121 -31.16 5.17 4.25
N TYR A 122 -31.81 5.94 3.37
CA TYR A 122 -31.63 5.88 1.90
C TYR A 122 -30.88 7.09 1.33
N LEU A 123 -30.49 8.07 2.15
CA LEU A 123 -29.79 9.29 1.72
C LEU A 123 -28.32 9.33 2.17
N GLY A 124 -27.89 8.29 2.86
CA GLY A 124 -26.55 8.16 3.44
C GLY A 124 -26.44 8.97 4.73
N PRO A 125 -25.43 8.68 5.57
CA PRO A 125 -24.88 9.73 6.40
C PRO A 125 -24.03 10.66 5.51
N LEU A 126 -24.18 11.97 5.69
CA LEU A 126 -23.14 12.92 5.30
C LEU A 126 -21.88 12.70 6.17
N HIS A 127 -20.76 13.32 5.80
CA HIS A 127 -19.60 13.31 6.69
C HIS A 127 -19.99 13.82 8.08
N ASN A 128 -19.37 13.26 9.13
CA ASN A 128 -19.69 13.54 10.54
C ASN A 128 -21.06 13.09 11.05
N GLN A 129 -21.82 12.29 10.28
CA GLN A 129 -23.11 11.75 10.74
C GLN A 129 -23.05 10.32 11.29
N ILE A 130 -21.86 9.70 11.34
CA ILE A 130 -21.67 8.40 12.03
C ILE A 130 -21.95 8.60 13.53
N PRO A 131 -22.90 7.85 14.13
CA PRO A 131 -23.22 7.98 15.54
C PRO A 131 -22.03 7.69 16.43
N LYS A 132 -21.87 8.47 17.51
CA LYS A 132 -20.83 8.23 18.51
C LYS A 132 -21.03 6.84 19.13
N PRO A 133 -20.02 5.94 19.09
CA PRO A 133 -20.14 4.61 19.66
C PRO A 133 -20.19 4.66 21.19
N ASN A 134 -20.92 3.71 21.77
CA ASN A 134 -20.92 3.50 23.22
C ASN A 134 -19.60 2.85 23.65
N ARG A 135 -18.72 3.61 24.31
CA ARG A 135 -17.38 3.12 24.73
C ARG A 135 -17.40 2.01 25.78
N SER A 136 -18.53 1.74 26.42
CA SER A 136 -18.68 0.58 27.31
C SER A 136 -18.84 -0.74 26.56
N THR A 137 -19.24 -0.70 25.28
CA THR A 137 -19.47 -1.88 24.43
C THR A 137 -18.66 -1.87 23.14
N ASP A 138 -18.13 -0.72 22.73
CA ASP A 138 -17.36 -0.53 21.51
C ASP A 138 -16.15 0.39 21.75
N THR A 139 -14.99 -0.25 21.91
CA THR A 139 -13.69 0.39 22.06
C THR A 139 -12.83 0.35 20.80
N SER A 140 -13.29 -0.33 19.74
CA SER A 140 -12.52 -0.54 18.51
C SER A 140 -12.92 0.38 17.36
N THR A 141 -14.15 0.90 17.34
CA THR A 141 -14.57 1.83 16.28
C THR A 141 -13.77 3.12 16.38
N ILE A 142 -12.97 3.37 15.35
CA ILE A 142 -12.26 4.63 15.13
C ILE A 142 -13.34 5.68 14.88
N TRP A 143 -13.60 6.53 15.88
CA TRP A 143 -14.61 7.57 15.81
C TRP A 143 -14.09 8.87 16.38
N GLN A 144 -14.35 9.96 15.67
CA GLN A 144 -14.21 11.33 16.16
C GLN A 144 -15.41 12.17 15.73
N LYS A 145 -15.55 13.33 16.38
CA LYS A 145 -16.69 14.23 16.15
C LYS A 145 -16.64 14.92 14.78
N ASP A 146 -15.44 15.18 14.26
CA ASP A 146 -15.23 15.98 13.04
C ASP A 146 -14.11 15.41 12.17
N TYR A 147 -14.47 14.75 11.09
CA TYR A 147 -13.65 14.29 9.96
C TYR A 147 -13.56 15.39 8.89
N SER A 148 -12.98 16.53 9.26
CA SER A 148 -12.72 17.64 8.35
C SER A 148 -11.57 17.35 7.38
N GLN A 149 -11.44 18.15 6.32
CA GLN A 149 -10.27 18.10 5.44
C GLN A 149 -8.96 18.20 6.22
N ALA A 150 -8.90 19.10 7.21
CA ALA A 150 -7.73 19.29 8.06
C ALA A 150 -7.36 18.02 8.84
N HIS A 151 -8.36 17.24 9.29
CA HIS A 151 -8.11 15.96 9.93
C HIS A 151 -7.42 14.96 8.98
N PHE A 152 -7.92 14.82 7.76
CA PHE A 152 -7.33 13.90 6.79
C PHE A 152 -5.93 14.39 6.35
N ALA A 153 -5.76 15.69 6.11
CA ALA A 153 -4.44 16.27 5.83
C ALA A 153 -3.42 15.95 6.94
N ASP A 154 -3.80 16.08 8.21
CA ASP A 154 -2.98 15.67 9.36
C ASP A 154 -2.68 14.16 9.37
N MET A 155 -3.68 13.33 9.03
CA MET A 155 -3.50 11.88 8.95
C MET A 155 -2.47 11.50 7.88
N TYR A 156 -2.51 12.11 6.70
CA TYR A 156 -1.54 11.84 5.62
C TYR A 156 -0.15 12.38 5.97
N ASP A 157 -0.05 13.65 6.38
CA ASP A 157 1.24 14.31 6.68
C ASP A 157 1.96 13.71 7.89
N LYS A 158 1.22 13.21 8.89
CA LYS A 158 1.83 12.68 10.12
C LYS A 158 1.80 11.18 10.22
N ARG A 159 0.63 10.55 10.11
CA ARG A 159 0.47 9.12 10.44
C ARG A 159 0.91 8.23 9.29
N MET A 160 0.37 8.47 8.09
CA MET A 160 0.74 7.69 6.90
C MET A 160 2.22 7.90 6.56
N LYS A 161 2.67 9.15 6.54
CA LYS A 161 4.08 9.51 6.34
C LYS A 161 5.00 8.77 7.31
N ASN A 162 4.76 8.90 8.62
CA ASN A 162 5.57 8.25 9.65
C ASN A 162 5.56 6.72 9.51
N PHE A 163 4.41 6.13 9.17
CA PHE A 163 4.34 4.69 8.93
C PHE A 163 5.28 4.28 7.79
N TYR A 164 5.20 4.92 6.63
CA TYR A 164 6.05 4.59 5.48
C TYR A 164 7.53 4.89 5.73
N GLU A 165 7.86 6.00 6.39
CA GLU A 165 9.24 6.31 6.79
C GLU A 165 9.78 5.28 7.77
N THR A 166 8.98 4.84 8.74
CA THR A 166 9.40 3.83 9.72
C THR A 166 9.61 2.47 9.05
N GLN A 167 8.64 2.00 8.26
CA GLN A 167 8.73 0.70 7.59
C GLN A 167 9.85 0.63 6.56
N SER A 168 10.19 1.76 5.94
CA SER A 168 11.24 1.85 4.93
C SER A 168 12.62 2.22 5.49
N HIS A 169 12.75 2.37 6.82
CA HIS A 169 13.95 2.93 7.46
C HIS A 169 14.38 4.29 6.86
N GLY A 170 13.39 5.14 6.57
CA GLY A 170 13.55 6.49 6.03
C GLY A 170 13.90 6.55 4.55
N LYS A 171 13.78 5.43 3.81
CA LYS A 171 14.06 5.39 2.38
C LYS A 171 12.90 5.86 1.52
N TYR A 172 11.69 5.70 2.02
CA TYR A 172 10.46 6.00 1.31
C TYR A 172 9.48 6.72 2.23
N SER A 173 8.76 7.69 1.66
CA SER A 173 7.76 8.50 2.34
C SER A 173 6.61 8.80 1.38
N VAL A 174 5.54 9.40 1.89
CA VAL A 174 4.38 9.83 1.11
C VAL A 174 3.97 11.24 1.50
N ASP A 175 3.43 11.98 0.54
CA ASP A 175 2.92 13.34 0.69
C ASP A 175 1.50 13.41 0.12
N GLY A 176 0.50 13.43 1.00
CA GLY A 176 -0.91 13.44 0.59
C GLY A 176 -1.44 14.86 0.46
N ASP A 177 -1.99 15.19 -0.71
CA ASP A 177 -2.76 16.42 -0.92
C ASP A 177 -4.25 16.08 -0.88
N VAL A 178 -4.94 16.63 0.12
CA VAL A 178 -6.33 16.30 0.43
C VAL A 178 -7.24 17.42 -0.03
N THR A 179 -8.20 17.10 -0.90
CA THR A 179 -9.19 18.06 -1.38
C THR A 179 -10.20 18.44 -0.30
N GLU A 180 -10.97 19.50 -0.56
CA GLU A 180 -12.20 19.72 0.18
C GLU A 180 -13.22 18.59 -0.07
N TRP A 181 -14.22 18.50 0.82
CA TRP A 181 -15.36 17.60 0.64
C TRP A 181 -16.21 18.04 -0.55
N VAL A 182 -16.39 17.14 -1.51
CA VAL A 182 -17.33 17.32 -2.62
C VAL A 182 -18.57 16.47 -2.41
N LYS A 183 -19.73 17.01 -2.79
CA LYS A 183 -21.00 16.30 -2.74
C LYS A 183 -21.34 15.74 -4.11
N VAL A 184 -21.33 14.41 -4.25
CA VAL A 184 -21.71 13.76 -5.51
C VAL A 184 -23.22 13.82 -5.75
N PRO A 185 -23.72 13.74 -7.00
CA PRO A 185 -25.14 13.97 -7.28
C PRO A 185 -26.08 12.96 -6.61
N PHE A 186 -25.68 11.69 -6.59
CA PHE A 186 -26.52 10.60 -6.14
C PHE A 186 -26.26 10.18 -4.69
N ASN A 187 -27.22 9.46 -4.13
CA ASN A 187 -27.09 8.80 -2.84
C ASN A 187 -26.11 7.61 -2.88
N GLN A 188 -25.73 7.10 -1.71
CA GLN A 188 -24.82 5.97 -1.53
C GLN A 188 -25.26 4.69 -2.28
N ALA A 189 -26.58 4.51 -2.48
CA ALA A 189 -27.11 3.35 -3.18
C ALA A 189 -26.64 3.28 -4.65
N ARG A 190 -26.44 4.42 -5.32
CA ARG A 190 -25.90 4.46 -6.69
C ARG A 190 -24.52 3.80 -6.79
N TYR A 191 -23.71 3.97 -5.76
CA TYR A 191 -22.30 3.66 -5.79
C TYR A 191 -21.94 2.35 -5.09
N GLY A 192 -22.70 1.95 -4.06
CA GLY A 192 -22.35 0.80 -3.22
C GLY A 192 -23.43 -0.27 -3.08
N ARG A 193 -24.56 -0.19 -3.80
CA ARG A 193 -25.58 -1.25 -3.73
C ARG A 193 -25.25 -2.41 -4.66
N ASP A 194 -25.35 -3.62 -4.14
CA ASP A 194 -25.00 -4.89 -4.79
C ASP A 194 -26.08 -5.40 -5.77
N VAL A 195 -26.55 -4.55 -6.69
CA VAL A 195 -27.58 -4.93 -7.68
C VAL A 195 -27.05 -5.81 -8.81
N CYS A 196 -25.75 -6.12 -8.83
CA CYS A 196 -25.10 -6.93 -9.87
C CYS A 196 -25.04 -8.43 -9.55
N GLY A 197 -25.54 -8.86 -8.38
CA GLY A 197 -25.51 -10.25 -7.94
C GLY A 197 -24.17 -10.69 -7.31
N ASP A 198 -23.30 -9.73 -7.00
CA ASP A 198 -22.02 -9.90 -6.32
C ASP A 198 -21.82 -8.71 -5.36
N VAL A 199 -20.97 -8.87 -4.35
CA VAL A 199 -20.55 -7.77 -3.44
C VAL A 199 -19.51 -6.85 -4.10
N VAL A 200 -18.89 -7.31 -5.19
CA VAL A 200 -17.99 -6.49 -6.02
C VAL A 200 -18.70 -6.06 -7.30
N CYS A 201 -19.44 -4.95 -7.21
CA CYS A 201 -20.10 -4.36 -8.36
C CYS A 201 -19.25 -3.25 -9.01
N ASN A 202 -19.33 -3.14 -10.33
CA ASN A 202 -18.64 -2.07 -11.09
C ASN A 202 -19.21 -0.66 -10.82
N ASN A 203 -20.26 -0.54 -10.00
CA ASN A 203 -20.88 0.75 -9.71
C ASN A 203 -20.02 1.65 -8.81
N THR A 204 -19.10 1.08 -8.03
CA THR A 204 -18.15 1.83 -7.19
C THR A 204 -17.29 2.80 -8.01
N TRP A 205 -16.93 2.43 -9.24
CA TRP A 205 -16.15 3.31 -10.13
C TRP A 205 -16.86 4.62 -10.48
N PHE A 206 -18.19 4.65 -10.43
CA PHE A 206 -18.93 5.89 -10.66
C PHE A 206 -18.75 6.90 -9.54
N LEU A 207 -18.42 6.46 -8.31
CA LEU A 207 -18.11 7.39 -7.22
C LEU A 207 -16.85 8.17 -7.54
N VAL A 208 -15.81 7.48 -8.01
CA VAL A 208 -14.54 8.11 -8.42
C VAL A 208 -14.78 9.11 -9.55
N ARG A 209 -15.52 8.70 -10.59
CA ARG A 209 -15.87 9.57 -11.72
C ARG A 209 -16.62 10.81 -11.27
N ASP A 210 -17.69 10.64 -10.49
CA ASP A 210 -18.58 11.73 -10.12
C ASP A 210 -17.90 12.66 -9.10
N ALA A 211 -17.14 12.14 -8.14
CA ALA A 211 -16.36 12.95 -7.21
C ALA A 211 -15.31 13.82 -7.91
N LEU A 212 -14.60 13.27 -8.90
CA LEU A 212 -13.64 14.05 -9.70
C LEU A 212 -14.33 15.11 -10.57
N ALA A 213 -15.50 14.81 -11.11
CA ALA A 213 -16.29 15.77 -11.87
C ALA A 213 -16.76 16.93 -10.99
N GLU A 214 -17.31 16.65 -9.81
CA GLU A 214 -17.74 17.67 -8.84
C GLU A 214 -16.57 18.50 -8.32
N TRP A 215 -15.44 17.86 -8.01
CA TRP A 215 -14.22 18.59 -7.62
C TRP A 215 -13.71 19.51 -8.73
N THR A 216 -13.71 19.03 -9.97
CA THR A 216 -13.31 19.84 -11.13
C THR A 216 -14.24 21.04 -11.29
N GLN A 217 -15.56 20.83 -11.20
CA GLN A 217 -16.53 21.91 -11.30
C GLN A 217 -16.37 22.93 -10.17
N LEU A 218 -16.17 22.46 -8.93
CA LEU A 218 -15.89 23.33 -7.79
C LEU A 218 -14.67 24.22 -8.03
N LYS A 219 -13.57 23.67 -8.57
CA LYS A 219 -12.38 24.47 -8.91
C LYS A 219 -12.64 25.48 -10.02
N LEU A 220 -13.43 25.12 -11.03
CA LEU A 220 -13.84 26.06 -12.08
C LEU A 220 -14.68 27.21 -11.49
N ASP A 221 -15.59 26.91 -10.59
CA ASP A 221 -16.44 27.90 -9.90
C ASP A 221 -15.61 28.81 -8.98
N ASP A 222 -14.56 28.27 -8.36
CA ASP A 222 -13.53 29.03 -7.62
C ASP A 222 -12.59 29.84 -8.53
N GLY A 223 -12.81 29.83 -9.85
CA GLY A 223 -12.09 30.64 -10.83
C GLY A 223 -10.79 30.00 -11.34
N TRP A 224 -10.54 28.71 -11.10
CA TRP A 224 -9.45 28.01 -11.78
C TRP A 224 -9.80 27.83 -13.26
N THR A 225 -8.77 27.86 -14.11
CA THR A 225 -8.93 27.44 -15.50
C THR A 225 -8.74 25.92 -15.60
N MET A 226 -9.30 25.30 -16.64
CA MET A 226 -9.05 23.88 -16.92
C MET A 226 -7.55 23.58 -17.05
N GLN A 227 -6.78 24.50 -17.66
CA GLN A 227 -5.33 24.37 -17.74
C GLN A 227 -4.68 24.30 -16.36
N ARG A 228 -5.09 25.16 -15.41
CA ARG A 228 -4.56 25.15 -14.04
C ARG A 228 -4.90 23.84 -13.31
N ILE A 229 -6.11 23.31 -13.51
CA ILE A 229 -6.52 22.02 -12.94
C ILE A 229 -5.64 20.90 -13.50
N GLN A 230 -5.42 20.87 -14.82
CA GLN A 230 -4.55 19.89 -15.45
C GLN A 230 -3.10 20.01 -14.98
N ASP A 231 -2.56 21.24 -14.88
CA ASP A 231 -1.20 21.48 -14.41
C ASP A 231 -1.03 21.03 -12.95
N TYR A 232 -2.06 21.22 -12.12
CA TYR A 232 -2.09 20.69 -10.76
C TYR A 232 -2.12 19.15 -10.75
N LEU A 233 -3.01 18.51 -11.53
CA LEU A 233 -3.10 17.05 -11.58
C LEU A 233 -1.82 16.38 -12.11
N LYS A 234 -1.11 17.03 -13.04
CA LYS A 234 0.21 16.58 -13.51
C LYS A 234 1.27 16.54 -12.42
N THR A 235 1.08 17.23 -11.29
CA THR A 235 2.03 17.12 -10.16
C THR A 235 1.95 15.77 -9.44
N PHE A 236 0.95 14.95 -9.74
CA PHE A 236 0.76 13.60 -9.20
C PHE A 236 1.05 12.50 -10.22
N ASP A 237 1.62 12.84 -11.38
CA ASP A 237 2.01 11.94 -12.46
C ASP A 237 3.52 12.11 -12.63
N LEU A 238 4.28 11.35 -11.84
CA LEU A 238 5.74 11.42 -11.75
C LEU A 238 6.40 10.07 -12.00
N GLN A 239 5.63 8.97 -12.03
CA GLN A 239 6.18 7.62 -12.13
C GLN A 239 5.56 6.82 -13.27
N ASP A 240 6.41 6.39 -14.18
CA ASP A 240 6.13 5.26 -15.03
C ASP A 240 6.41 3.97 -14.25
N ARG A 241 5.41 3.53 -13.48
CA ARG A 241 5.52 2.33 -12.64
C ARG A 241 5.90 1.07 -13.44
N TYR A 242 5.53 1.02 -14.71
CA TYR A 242 5.61 -0.17 -15.55
C TYR A 242 6.60 -0.09 -16.69
N ASP A 243 7.33 1.02 -16.85
CA ASP A 243 8.26 1.27 -17.98
C ASP A 243 7.49 1.07 -19.30
N PHE A 244 6.39 1.82 -19.43
CA PHE A 244 5.39 1.72 -20.49
C PHE A 244 5.99 1.93 -21.89
N ASP A 245 6.98 2.81 -22.03
CA ASP A 245 7.66 3.07 -23.29
C ASP A 245 9.00 2.31 -23.47
N GLU A 246 9.35 1.48 -22.47
CA GLU A 246 10.49 0.56 -22.43
C GLU A 246 11.88 1.25 -22.52
N ASP A 247 12.00 2.48 -22.02
CA ASP A 247 13.25 3.26 -22.02
C ASP A 247 14.12 3.07 -20.76
N GLY A 248 13.52 2.54 -19.67
CA GLY A 248 14.16 2.23 -18.40
C GLY A 248 14.18 3.37 -17.38
N ASP A 249 13.54 4.49 -17.65
CA ASP A 249 13.24 5.56 -16.70
C ASP A 249 11.89 5.27 -16.01
N PHE A 250 11.91 5.16 -14.68
CA PHE A 250 10.69 4.90 -13.87
C PHE A 250 10.25 6.15 -13.09
N ASP A 251 10.98 7.25 -13.28
CA ASP A 251 10.80 8.51 -12.57
C ASP A 251 10.39 9.62 -13.57
N GLU A 252 9.54 9.25 -14.54
CA GLU A 252 8.90 10.14 -15.51
C GLU A 252 7.37 9.98 -15.57
N PRO A 253 6.62 10.98 -16.08
CA PRO A 253 5.17 10.91 -16.20
C PRO A 253 4.69 9.93 -17.29
N ASP A 254 3.66 9.14 -17.00
CA ASP A 254 3.04 8.18 -17.93
C ASP A 254 1.62 8.59 -18.37
N GLY A 255 1.12 9.72 -17.86
CA GLY A 255 -0.21 10.25 -18.13
C GLY A 255 -1.28 9.80 -17.14
N TYR A 256 -0.92 9.06 -16.10
CA TYR A 256 -1.81 8.61 -15.03
C TYR A 256 -1.37 9.19 -13.68
N ILE A 257 -2.34 9.40 -12.78
CA ILE A 257 -2.03 9.77 -11.40
C ILE A 257 -1.40 8.57 -10.70
N ASP A 258 -0.19 8.75 -10.17
CA ASP A 258 0.62 7.71 -9.53
C ASP A 258 -0.14 7.03 -8.38
N HIS A 259 -0.70 7.85 -7.49
CA HIS A 259 -1.44 7.42 -6.31
C HIS A 259 -2.70 8.24 -6.11
N PHE A 260 -3.85 7.62 -6.37
CA PHE A 260 -5.16 8.17 -6.12
C PHE A 260 -5.82 7.48 -4.93
N GLN A 261 -6.41 8.26 -4.03
CA GLN A 261 -7.24 7.74 -2.95
C GLN A 261 -8.55 8.54 -2.86
N ILE A 262 -9.64 7.83 -2.58
CA ILE A 262 -10.94 8.43 -2.31
C ILE A 262 -11.37 8.03 -0.91
N VAL A 263 -11.77 9.03 -0.12
CA VAL A 263 -12.39 8.84 1.19
C VAL A 263 -13.83 9.26 1.05
N HIS A 264 -14.77 8.36 1.31
CA HIS A 264 -16.19 8.66 1.22
C HIS A 264 -16.84 8.80 2.60
N ALA A 265 -17.95 9.52 2.67
CA ALA A 265 -18.75 9.62 3.90
C ALA A 265 -19.33 8.26 4.30
N GLY A 266 -19.52 8.05 5.61
CA GLY A 266 -20.09 6.83 6.19
C GLY A 266 -19.09 5.93 6.88
#